data_AF-A0A7V9JJL0-F1
#
_entry.id   AF-A0A7V9JJL0-F1
#
_cell.length_a   1.000
_cell.length_b   1.000
_cell.length_c   1.000
_cell.angle_alpha   90.00
_cell.angle_beta   90.00
_cell.angle_gamma   90.00
#
_symmetry.space_group_name_H-M   'P 1'
#
loop_
_entity.id
_entity.type
_entity.pdbx_description
1 polymer ?
#
loop_
_entity_poly.entity_id
_entity_poly.type
_entity_poly.pdbx_seq_one_letter_code
_entity_poly.pdbx_strand_id
1 'polypeptide(L)'
;MKGDEAVEKGADKLETLADKAAAKGGVAGKLADSLAENASFLRRLKPSLMVARAKGEARKNREPGSARAHAPAGPQLGPRSAEGKQAGPNPFVLAGAAFGIGTLLAKIIDWRGHAHPRR
;
A
#
# COMPACT_ATOMS: atom_id res chain seq x y z
N MET A 1 -15.76 12.71 -0.69
CA MET A 1 -15.77 12.49 -2.16
C MET A 1 -15.75 10.99 -2.44
N LYS A 2 -16.34 10.50 -3.54
CA LYS A 2 -16.31 9.05 -3.88
C LYS A 2 -14.89 8.47 -3.93
N GLY A 3 -13.92 9.27 -4.39
CA GLY A 3 -12.50 8.88 -4.43
C GLY A 3 -11.88 8.68 -3.05
N ASP A 4 -12.16 9.57 -2.09
CA ASP A 4 -11.65 9.43 -0.72
C ASP A 4 -12.23 8.19 -0.02
N GLU A 5 -13.51 7.91 -0.23
CA GLU A 5 -14.18 6.74 0.33
C GLU A 5 -13.62 5.43 -0.23
N ALA A 6 -13.28 5.40 -1.52
CA ALA A 6 -12.63 4.25 -2.13
C ALA A 6 -11.23 4.01 -1.55
N VAL A 7 -10.47 5.08 -1.30
CA VAL A 7 -9.16 5.00 -0.65
C VAL A 7 -9.29 4.52 0.80
N GLU A 8 -10.28 5.01 1.54
CA GLU A 8 -10.52 4.57 2.93
C GLU A 8 -10.86 3.08 2.98
N LYS A 9 -11.80 2.62 2.16
CA LYS A 9 -12.16 1.19 2.07
C LYS A 9 -10.97 0.32 1.65
N GLY A 10 -10.06 0.84 0.83
CA GLY A 10 -8.83 0.17 0.46
C GLY A 10 -7.87 0.04 1.64
N ALA A 11 -7.66 1.12 2.38
CA ALA A 11 -6.83 1.14 3.58
C ALA A 11 -7.37 0.20 4.67
N ASP A 12 -8.67 0.21 4.92
CA ASP A 12 -9.31 -0.66 5.91
C ASP A 12 -9.13 -2.15 5.58
N LYS A 13 -9.17 -2.50 4.30
CA LYS A 13 -8.89 -3.86 3.84
C LYS A 13 -7.44 -4.25 4.05
N LEU A 14 -6.48 -3.36 3.78
CA LEU A 14 -5.05 -3.62 4.01
C LEU A 14 -4.75 -3.80 5.50
N GLU A 15 -5.37 -3.00 6.36
CA GLU A 15 -5.26 -3.11 7.82
C GLU A 15 -5.84 -4.44 8.31
N THR A 16 -7.03 -4.83 7.83
CA THR A 16 -7.63 -6.14 8.13
C THR A 16 -6.72 -7.30 7.67
N LEU A 17 -6.05 -7.16 6.53
CA LEU A 17 -5.11 -8.16 6.03
C LEU A 17 -3.83 -8.20 6.85
N ALA A 18 -3.34 -7.05 7.31
CA ALA A 18 -2.19 -6.94 8.20
C ALA A 18 -2.47 -7.68 9.52
N ASP A 19 -3.62 -7.44 10.15
CA ASP A 19 -4.02 -8.10 11.39
C ASP A 19 -4.11 -9.63 11.22
N LYS A 20 -4.71 -10.08 10.11
CA LYS A 20 -4.79 -11.51 9.79
C LYS A 20 -3.41 -12.11 9.52
N ALA A 21 -2.52 -11.38 8.86
CA ALA A 21 -1.17 -11.83 8.56
C ALA A 21 -0.32 -11.93 9.83
N ALA A 22 -0.44 -10.95 10.74
CA ALA A 22 0.19 -10.96 12.05
C ALA A 22 -0.29 -12.15 12.89
N ALA A 23 -1.60 -12.36 12.96
CA ALA A 23 -2.20 -13.49 13.69
C ALA A 23 -1.77 -14.85 13.12
N LYS A 24 -1.57 -14.95 11.80
CA LYS A 24 -1.13 -16.20 11.13
C LYS A 24 0.36 -16.48 11.33
N GLY A 25 1.20 -15.46 11.51
CA GLY A 25 2.64 -15.60 11.72
C GLY A 25 3.40 -16.16 10.51
N GLY A 26 4.64 -16.61 10.75
CA GLY A 26 5.51 -17.16 9.70
C GLY A 26 5.81 -16.18 8.57
N VAL A 27 5.83 -16.66 7.32
CA VAL A 27 6.08 -15.82 6.14
C VAL A 27 4.98 -14.75 5.96
N ALA A 28 3.74 -15.05 6.32
CA ALA A 28 2.65 -14.08 6.28
C ALA A 28 2.85 -12.97 7.33
N GLY A 29 3.25 -13.33 8.55
CA GLY A 29 3.54 -12.36 9.62
C GLY A 29 4.61 -11.33 9.23
N LYS A 30 5.60 -11.71 8.41
CA LYS A 30 6.62 -10.76 7.89
C LYS A 30 6.03 -9.66 7.01
N LEU A 31 4.84 -9.88 6.44
CA LEU A 31 4.16 -8.91 5.58
C LEU A 31 3.21 -8.01 6.37
N ALA A 32 2.90 -8.35 7.63
CA ALA A 32 1.91 -7.61 8.42
C ALA A 32 2.27 -6.13 8.55
N ASP A 33 3.50 -5.83 8.97
CA ASP A 33 3.96 -4.45 9.12
C ASP A 33 3.93 -3.69 7.79
N SER A 34 4.37 -4.33 6.70
CA SER A 34 4.34 -3.71 5.37
C SER A 34 2.91 -3.43 4.89
N LEU A 35 1.96 -4.33 5.16
CA LEU A 35 0.54 -4.12 4.82
C LEU A 35 -0.09 -3.01 5.66
N ALA A 36 0.22 -2.95 6.96
CA ALA A 36 -0.25 -1.89 7.84
C ALA A 36 0.31 -0.52 7.40
N GLU A 37 1.58 -0.47 7.01
CA GLU A 37 2.22 0.74 6.50
C GLU A 37 1.59 1.18 5.17
N ASN A 38 1.29 0.24 4.27
CA ASN A 38 0.57 0.51 3.02
C ASN A 38 -0.85 1.04 3.27
N ALA A 39 -1.56 0.57 4.31
CA ALA A 39 -2.86 1.13 4.71
C ALA A 39 -2.72 2.61 5.09
N SER A 40 -1.72 2.93 5.92
CA SER A 40 -1.44 4.32 6.32
C SER A 40 -1.05 5.20 5.13
N PHE A 41 -0.28 4.65 4.19
CA PHE A 41 0.12 5.35 2.96
C PHE A 41 -1.08 5.63 2.06
N LEU A 42 -1.99 4.68 1.86
CA LEU A 42 -3.21 4.91 1.10
C LEU A 42 -4.03 6.06 1.68
N ARG A 43 -4.21 6.13 3.00
CA ARG A 43 -4.94 7.24 3.64
C ARG A 43 -4.29 8.62 3.36
N ARG A 44 -2.97 8.68 3.16
CA ARG A 44 -2.26 9.90 2.76
C ARG A 44 -2.50 10.28 1.29
N LEU A 45 -2.90 9.33 0.45
CA LEU A 45 -3.23 9.52 -0.96
C LEU A 45 -4.69 9.91 -1.23
N LYS A 46 -5.48 10.24 -0.19
CA LYS A 46 -6.86 10.72 -0.41
C LYS A 46 -6.89 11.88 -1.41
N PRO A 47 -7.70 11.79 -2.49
CA PRO A 47 -7.82 12.84 -3.48
C PRO A 47 -8.07 14.23 -2.89
N SER A 48 -8.92 14.35 -1.86
CA SER A 48 -9.15 15.65 -1.20
C SER A 48 -7.91 16.22 -0.54
N LEU A 49 -7.04 15.39 0.04
CA LEU A 49 -5.77 15.83 0.64
C LEU A 49 -4.77 16.27 -0.44
N MET A 50 -4.76 15.60 -1.59
CA MET A 50 -3.92 16.00 -2.73
C MET A 50 -4.37 17.31 -3.33
N VAL A 51 -5.69 17.51 -3.48
CA VAL A 51 -6.27 18.78 -3.93
C VAL A 51 -5.94 19.91 -2.95
N ALA A 52 -6.09 19.67 -1.64
CA ALA A 52 -5.71 20.65 -0.63
C ALA A 52 -4.21 20.99 -0.69
N ARG A 53 -3.34 20.01 -0.99
CA ARG A 53 -1.89 20.23 -1.15
C ARG A 53 -1.58 21.06 -2.38
N ALA A 54 -2.24 20.78 -3.51
CA ALA A 54 -2.10 21.54 -4.74
C ALA A 54 -2.58 23.00 -4.56
N LYS A 55 -3.60 23.22 -3.73
CA LYS A 55 -4.11 24.55 -3.36
C LYS A 55 -3.26 25.30 -2.32
N GLY A 56 -2.23 24.65 -1.75
CA GLY A 56 -1.43 25.22 -0.67
C GLY A 56 -2.13 25.27 0.70
N GLU A 57 -3.32 24.66 0.80
CA GLU A 57 -4.17 24.64 2.00
C GLU A 57 -3.85 23.44 2.91
N ALA A 58 -3.04 22.48 2.46
CA ALA A 58 -2.69 21.30 3.23
C ALA A 58 -1.85 21.66 4.46
N ARG A 59 -2.31 21.23 5.65
CA ARG A 59 -1.53 21.27 6.89
C ARG A 59 -0.26 20.45 6.71
N LYS A 60 0.90 21.11 6.63
CA LYS A 60 2.21 20.46 6.43
C LYS A 60 2.64 19.56 7.60
N ASN A 61 2.06 19.73 8.79
CA ASN A 61 2.47 19.02 10.00
C ASN A 61 1.27 18.51 10.80
N ARG A 62 0.77 17.34 10.44
CA ARG A 62 0.12 16.48 11.43
C ARG A 62 0.59 15.06 11.17
N GLU A 63 1.52 14.58 12.00
CA GLU A 63 1.75 13.16 12.16
C GLU A 63 0.41 12.51 12.50
N PRO A 64 -0.15 11.66 11.64
CA PRO A 64 -1.40 10.98 11.93
C PRO A 64 -1.06 9.76 12.78
N GLY A 65 -1.42 9.84 14.06
CA GLY A 65 -1.52 8.67 14.92
C GLY A 65 -0.25 8.37 15.70
N SER A 66 -0.37 8.52 17.01
CA SER A 66 0.36 7.77 18.01
C SER A 66 0.15 6.25 17.81
N ALA A 67 0.73 5.66 16.76
CA ALA A 67 1.17 4.28 16.87
C ALA A 67 2.39 4.38 17.78
N ARG A 68 2.23 3.91 19.03
CA ARG A 68 3.29 3.65 20.00
C ARG A 68 4.59 3.39 19.23
N ALA A 69 5.52 4.34 19.24
CA ALA A 69 6.84 4.11 18.71
C ALA A 69 7.44 3.03 19.60
N HIS A 70 7.27 1.76 19.21
CA HIS A 70 8.00 0.66 19.82
C HIS A 70 9.43 0.82 19.33
N ALA A 71 10.19 1.65 20.06
CA ALA A 71 11.63 1.62 19.98
C ALA A 71 12.05 0.16 20.21
N PRO A 72 12.78 -0.45 19.28
CA PRO A 72 13.22 -1.83 19.44
C PRO A 72 14.15 -1.91 20.65
N ALA A 73 13.73 -2.67 21.66
CA ALA A 73 14.46 -2.82 22.93
C ALA A 73 15.52 -3.95 22.85
N GLY A 74 16.31 -3.98 21.78
CA GLY A 74 17.33 -5.01 21.62
C GLY A 74 18.24 -4.82 20.39
N PRO A 75 19.35 -5.58 20.31
CA PRO A 75 20.27 -5.53 19.18
C PRO A 75 19.53 -5.80 17.86
N GLN A 76 19.51 -4.83 16.96
CA GLN A 76 18.81 -4.94 15.67
C GLN A 76 19.54 -5.82 14.65
N LEU A 77 20.79 -6.19 14.93
CA LEU A 77 21.64 -6.96 14.03
C LEU A 77 22.24 -8.13 14.80
N GLY A 78 21.73 -9.34 14.52
CA GLY A 78 22.37 -10.59 14.93
C GLY A 78 23.57 -10.94 14.05
N PRO A 79 24.31 -12.02 14.37
CA PRO A 79 25.43 -12.47 13.54
C PRO A 79 24.98 -12.70 12.10
N ARG A 80 25.73 -12.09 11.18
CA ARG A 80 25.46 -12.10 9.74
C ARG A 80 25.49 -13.53 9.23
N SER A 81 24.34 -14.08 8.85
CA SER A 81 24.28 -15.38 8.19
C SER A 81 24.97 -15.29 6.83
N ALA A 82 25.82 -16.28 6.52
CA ALA A 82 26.41 -16.40 5.20
C ALA A 82 25.31 -16.40 4.13
N GLU A 83 25.47 -15.58 3.10
CA GLU A 83 24.49 -15.33 2.06
C GLU A 83 24.26 -16.61 1.23
N GLY A 84 23.33 -17.44 1.69
CA GLY A 84 22.80 -18.53 0.89
C GLY A 84 22.05 -17.91 -0.30
N LYS A 85 22.36 -18.36 -1.51
CA LYS A 85 21.70 -17.96 -2.76
C LYS A 85 20.18 -18.15 -2.64
N GLN A 86 19.47 -17.13 -2.17
CA GLN A 86 18.02 -17.11 -2.21
C GLN A 86 17.63 -16.91 -3.67
N ALA A 87 17.16 -17.99 -4.30
CA ALA A 87 16.53 -17.92 -5.60
C ALA A 87 15.34 -16.96 -5.49
N GLY A 88 15.47 -15.79 -6.12
CA GLY A 88 14.41 -14.79 -6.17
C GLY A 88 13.15 -15.36 -6.84
N PRO A 89 12.00 -14.67 -6.69
CA PRO A 89 10.75 -15.08 -7.32
C PRO A 89 10.95 -15.30 -8.82
N ASN A 90 10.30 -16.34 -9.38
CA ASN A 90 10.40 -16.67 -10.79
C ASN A 90 10.12 -15.42 -11.67
N PRO A 91 11.06 -14.99 -12.53
CA PRO A 91 10.92 -13.75 -13.30
C PRO A 91 9.69 -13.75 -14.21
N PHE A 92 9.24 -14.92 -14.67
CA PHE A 92 8.02 -15.04 -15.47
C PHE A 92 6.75 -14.78 -14.66
N VAL A 93 6.75 -15.09 -13.37
CA VAL A 93 5.61 -14.78 -12.48
C VAL A 93 5.52 -13.28 -12.26
N LEU A 94 6.65 -12.59 -12.07
CA LEU A 94 6.70 -11.13 -12.01
C LEU A 94 6.18 -10.51 -13.31
N ALA A 95 6.66 -11.01 -14.46
CA ALA A 95 6.25 -10.52 -15.77
C ALA A 95 4.73 -10.73 -16.01
N GLY A 96 4.21 -11.91 -15.70
CA GLY A 96 2.79 -12.22 -15.83
C GLY A 96 1.92 -11.35 -14.92
N ALA A 97 2.33 -11.14 -13.67
CA ALA A 97 1.62 -10.28 -12.73
C ALA A 97 1.60 -8.81 -13.20
N ALA A 98 2.75 -8.28 -13.64
CA ALA A 98 2.84 -6.92 -14.17
C ALA A 98 1.95 -6.72 -15.42
N PHE A 99 1.96 -7.70 -16.33
CA PHE A 99 1.12 -7.68 -17.53
C PHE A 99 -0.38 -7.71 -17.19
N GLY A 100 -0.79 -8.57 -16.25
CA GLY A 100 -2.18 -8.66 -15.80
C GLY A 100 -2.67 -7.35 -15.17
N ILE A 101 -1.86 -6.74 -14.29
CA ILE A 101 -2.17 -5.44 -13.67
C ILE A 101 -2.27 -4.35 -14.73
N GLY A 102 -1.31 -4.27 -15.66
CA GLY A 102 -1.30 -3.28 -16.72
C GLY A 102 -2.54 -3.36 -17.62
N THR A 103 -2.95 -4.58 -17.98
CA THR A 103 -4.14 -4.82 -18.81
C THR A 103 -5.42 -4.38 -18.09
N LEU A 104 -5.55 -4.70 -16.80
CA LEU A 104 -6.70 -4.30 -16.00
C LEU A 104 -6.75 -2.76 -15.86
N LEU A 105 -5.60 -2.12 -15.62
CA LEU A 105 -5.50 -0.66 -15.52
C LEU A 105 -5.89 0.01 -16.84
N ALA A 106 -5.41 -0.51 -17.97
CA ALA A 106 -5.77 -0.02 -19.30
C ALA A 106 -7.28 -0.13 -19.53
N LYS A 107 -7.89 -1.27 -19.20
CA LYS A 107 -9.34 -1.50 -19.33
C LYS A 107 -10.15 -0.50 -18.49
N ILE A 108 -9.70 -0.18 -17.28
CA ILE A 108 -10.37 0.79 -16.40
C ILE A 108 -10.29 2.21 -16.96
N ILE A 109 -9.14 2.61 -17.52
CA ILE A 109 -8.95 3.93 -18.13
C ILE A 109 -9.79 4.05 -19.41
N ASP A 110 -9.75 3.04 -20.26
CA ASP A 110 -10.52 2.96 -21.51
C ASP A 110 -12.03 3.06 -21.24
N TRP A 111 -12.52 2.35 -20.21
CA TRP A 111 -13.91 2.46 -19.78
C TRP A 111 -14.28 3.87 -19.28
N ARG A 112 -13.38 4.57 -18.56
CA ARG A 112 -13.62 5.97 -18.14
C ARG A 112 -13.62 6.96 -19.31
N GLY A 113 -12.95 6.66 -20.42
CA GLY A 113 -12.92 7.51 -21.61
C GLY A 113 -14.23 7.52 -22.41
N HIS A 114 -15.08 6.49 -22.25
CA HIS A 114 -16.26 6.28 -23.10
C HIS A 114 -17.54 7.01 -22.62
N ALA A 115 -17.45 7.91 -21.64
CA ALA A 115 -18.61 8.58 -21.04
C ALA A 115 -19.00 9.94 -21.65
N HIS A 116 -18.45 10.34 -22.81
CA HIS A 116 -18.86 11.58 -23.49
C HIS A 116 -19.44 11.31 -24.88
N PRO A 117 -20.78 11.28 -25.04
CA PRO A 117 -21.37 11.56 -26.33
C PRO A 117 -21.08 13.03 -26.68
N ARG A 118 -20.26 13.29 -27.69
CA ARG A 118 -20.14 14.63 -28.28
C ARG A 118 -21.40 14.87 -29.10
N ARG A 119 -22.24 15.81 -28.66
CA ARG A 119 -23.10 16.59 -29.55
C ARG A 119 -22.49 17.97 -29.66
#